data_AF-A0A953EDG7-F1
#
_entry.id   AF-A0A953EDG7-F1
#
_cell.length_a   1.000
_cell.length_b   1.000
_cell.length_c   1.000
_cell.angle_alpha   90.00
_cell.angle_beta   90.00
_cell.angle_gamma   90.00
#
_symmetry.space_group_name_H-M   'P 1'
#
loop_
_entity.id
_entity.type
_entity.pdbx_description
1 polymer ?
#
loop_
_entity_poly.entity_id
_entity_poly.type
_entity_poly.pdbx_seq_one_letter_code
_entity_poly.pdbx_strand_id
1 'polypeptide(L)'
;EAQLVSRKTIELMTADHLPPGTQYGPGLFPVFGGLAPSPVTGYGFGLGFAVRTHAGRSPVPGSVGDYFWAGAYGTYFWVDPKEELYAVLMLQGPSDRLQYRYALRQLTYQALV
;
A
#
# COMPACT_ATOMS: atom_id res chain seq x y z
N GLU A 1 -9.58 -24.54 -0.59
CA GLU A 1 -10.01 -23.12 -0.44
C GLU A 1 -10.63 -22.63 -1.73
N ALA A 2 -11.47 -21.58 -1.68
CA ALA A 2 -12.15 -21.05 -2.86
C ALA A 2 -11.37 -19.87 -3.47
N GLN A 3 -11.02 -19.98 -4.76
CA GLN A 3 -10.50 -18.85 -5.53
C GLN A 3 -11.67 -17.92 -5.90
N LEU A 4 -11.66 -16.69 -5.39
CA LEU A 4 -12.77 -15.74 -5.60
C LEU A 4 -12.75 -15.11 -7.00
N VAL A 5 -11.57 -14.79 -7.53
CA VAL A 5 -11.40 -14.13 -8.83
C VAL A 5 -10.18 -14.67 -9.58
N SER A 6 -10.16 -14.45 -10.89
CA SER A 6 -9.03 -14.86 -11.73
C SER A 6 -7.78 -14.02 -11.44
N ARG A 7 -6.59 -14.58 -11.73
CA ARG A 7 -5.32 -13.83 -11.67
C ARG A 7 -5.38 -12.52 -12.49
N LYS A 8 -5.95 -12.56 -13.69
CA LYS A 8 -6.06 -11.38 -14.56
C LYS A 8 -6.95 -10.29 -13.97
N THR A 9 -7.94 -10.67 -13.17
CA THR A 9 -8.75 -9.71 -12.41
C THR A 9 -7.91 -9.02 -11.33
N ILE A 10 -7.06 -9.76 -10.60
CA ILE A 10 -6.15 -9.16 -9.60
C ILE A 10 -5.14 -8.23 -10.28
N GLU A 11 -4.54 -8.64 -11.39
CA GLU A 11 -3.62 -7.79 -12.16
C GLU A 11 -4.30 -6.49 -12.60
N LEU A 12 -5.56 -6.54 -13.05
CA LEU A 12 -6.34 -5.36 -13.37
C LEU A 12 -6.59 -4.50 -12.13
N MET A 13 -7.02 -5.09 -11.01
CA MET A 13 -7.32 -4.34 -9.78
C MET A 13 -6.10 -3.63 -9.19
N THR A 14 -4.91 -4.17 -9.43
CA THR A 14 -3.65 -3.73 -8.83
C THR A 14 -2.76 -2.95 -9.82
N ALA A 15 -3.29 -2.57 -10.98
CA ALA A 15 -2.69 -1.58 -11.86
C ALA A 15 -3.00 -0.15 -11.36
N ASP A 16 -2.24 0.85 -11.80
CA ASP A 16 -2.62 2.25 -11.60
C ASP A 16 -3.70 2.64 -12.62
N HIS A 17 -4.86 3.07 -12.13
CA HIS A 17 -6.00 3.50 -12.95
C HIS A 17 -6.14 5.02 -13.00
N LEU A 18 -5.25 5.77 -12.34
CA LEU A 18 -5.33 7.23 -12.33
C LEU A 18 -4.79 7.80 -13.64
N PRO A 19 -5.56 8.69 -14.31
CA PRO A 19 -5.06 9.41 -15.47
C PRO A 19 -3.80 10.23 -15.15
N PRO A 20 -2.88 10.39 -16.11
CA PRO A 20 -1.77 11.34 -15.97
C PRO A 20 -2.30 12.73 -15.62
N GLY A 21 -1.70 13.38 -14.62
CA GLY A 21 -2.10 14.73 -14.18
C GLY A 21 -3.29 14.78 -13.23
N THR A 22 -3.80 13.64 -12.74
CA THR A 22 -4.79 13.62 -11.64
C THR A 22 -4.32 14.49 -10.47
N GLN A 23 -5.23 15.35 -9.98
CA GLN A 23 -4.97 16.18 -8.81
C GLN A 23 -5.29 15.41 -7.52
N TYR A 24 -4.44 15.59 -6.51
CA TYR A 24 -4.53 14.90 -5.23
C TYR A 24 -4.98 15.90 -4.16
N GLY A 25 -5.99 15.54 -3.39
CA GLY A 25 -6.55 16.42 -2.37
C GLY A 25 -5.56 16.73 -1.23
N PRO A 26 -5.60 17.92 -0.64
CA PRO A 26 -4.66 18.35 0.40
C PRO A 26 -4.75 17.50 1.69
N GLY A 27 -5.86 16.79 1.90
CA GLY A 27 -6.06 15.91 3.06
C GLY A 27 -5.32 14.57 3.00
N LEU A 28 -4.71 14.20 1.88
CA LEU A 28 -4.05 12.90 1.75
C LEU A 28 -2.81 12.77 2.64
N PHE A 29 -1.90 13.74 2.59
CA PHE A 29 -0.65 13.68 3.36
C PHE A 29 -0.88 13.71 4.88
N PRO A 30 -1.76 14.57 5.44
CA PRO A 30 -2.07 14.53 6.87
C PRO A 30 -2.65 13.19 7.36
N VAL A 31 -3.36 12.46 6.50
CA VAL A 31 -4.02 11.20 6.88
C VAL A 31 -3.11 9.99 6.73
N PHE A 32 -2.33 9.95 5.65
CA PHE A 32 -1.56 8.77 5.24
C PHE A 32 -0.03 8.94 5.34
N GLY A 33 0.48 10.17 5.49
CA GLY A 33 1.91 10.44 5.49
C GLY A 33 2.59 9.99 4.21
N GLY A 34 3.70 9.26 4.34
CA GLY A 34 4.46 8.67 3.23
C GLY A 34 3.78 7.48 2.55
N LEU A 35 2.66 6.99 3.10
CA LEU A 35 1.76 6.04 2.44
C LEU A 35 0.62 6.76 1.70
N ALA A 36 0.70 8.07 1.45
CA ALA A 36 -0.30 8.72 0.63
C ALA A 36 -0.37 8.04 -0.76
N PRO A 37 -1.56 7.70 -1.30
CA PRO A 37 -1.69 7.22 -2.67
C PRO A 37 -1.51 8.37 -3.66
N SER A 38 -0.26 8.79 -3.87
CA SER A 38 0.08 9.90 -4.76
C SER A 38 1.44 9.70 -5.46
N PRO A 39 1.66 10.30 -6.64
CA PRO A 39 2.92 10.21 -7.37
C PRO A 39 4.10 10.72 -6.55
N VAL A 40 3.90 11.73 -5.69
CA VAL A 40 4.96 12.30 -4.83
C VAL A 40 5.54 11.24 -3.90
N THR A 41 4.69 10.35 -3.37
CA THR A 41 5.06 9.22 -2.51
C THR A 41 5.33 7.93 -3.30
N GLY A 42 5.26 7.98 -4.63
CA GLY A 42 5.54 6.85 -5.51
C GLY A 42 4.39 5.86 -5.67
N TYR A 43 3.16 6.31 -5.42
CA TYR A 43 1.96 5.49 -5.51
C TYR A 43 0.97 6.05 -6.54
N GLY A 44 0.29 5.15 -7.24
CA GLY A 44 -0.95 5.43 -7.94
C GLY A 44 -2.14 4.87 -7.16
N PHE A 45 -3.27 4.69 -7.84
CA PHE A 45 -4.45 4.06 -7.24
C PHE A 45 -5.12 3.10 -8.21
N GLY A 46 -5.27 1.85 -7.77
CA GLY A 46 -5.99 0.80 -8.48
C GLY A 46 -7.45 0.68 -8.08
N LEU A 47 -8.07 -0.45 -8.41
CA LEU A 47 -9.45 -0.75 -8.05
C LEU A 47 -9.50 -1.27 -6.61
N GLY A 48 -9.42 -0.34 -5.66
CA GLY A 48 -9.53 -0.58 -4.21
C GLY A 48 -8.22 -0.46 -3.41
N PHE A 49 -7.09 -0.23 -4.07
CA PHE A 49 -5.77 -0.27 -3.43
C PHE A 49 -4.87 0.88 -3.89
N ALA A 50 -4.01 1.35 -2.98
CA ALA A 50 -2.84 2.11 -3.37
C ALA A 50 -1.82 1.17 -4.01
N VAL A 51 -1.24 1.54 -5.16
CA VAL A 51 -0.32 0.68 -5.94
C VAL A 51 1.02 1.39 -6.09
N ARG A 52 2.13 0.74 -5.74
CA ARG A 52 3.46 1.35 -5.89
C ARG A 52 3.87 1.41 -7.35
N THR A 53 4.12 2.60 -7.85
CA THR A 53 4.55 2.86 -9.23
C THR A 53 6.03 3.20 -9.34
N HIS A 54 6.67 3.64 -8.25
CA HIS A 54 8.08 4.06 -8.26
C HIS A 54 8.87 3.51 -7.07
N ALA A 55 10.11 3.09 -7.33
CA ALA A 55 11.09 2.79 -6.29
C ALA A 55 11.64 4.08 -5.68
N GLY A 56 11.86 4.09 -4.37
CA GLY A 56 12.61 5.16 -3.67
C GLY A 56 11.84 6.43 -3.26
N ARG A 57 10.54 6.56 -3.59
CA ARG A 57 9.73 7.70 -3.14
C ARG A 57 9.01 7.48 -1.81
N SER A 58 8.59 6.25 -1.56
CA SER A 58 7.96 5.86 -0.29
C SER A 58 9.02 5.64 0.79
N PRO A 59 8.76 6.03 2.05
CA PRO A 59 9.70 5.83 3.15
C PRO A 59 9.74 4.38 3.67
N VAL A 60 8.87 3.50 3.17
CA VAL A 60 8.81 2.09 3.59
C VAL A 60 9.24 1.15 2.45
N PRO A 61 9.92 0.03 2.78
CA PRO A 61 10.41 -0.93 1.80
C PRO A 61 9.26 -1.57 1.02
N GLY A 62 9.56 -2.02 -0.20
CA GLY A 62 8.62 -2.73 -1.05
C GLY A 62 8.90 -2.55 -2.53
N SER A 63 8.33 -3.46 -3.32
CA SER A 63 8.57 -3.53 -4.74
C SER A 63 7.59 -2.68 -5.55
N VAL A 64 8.04 -2.16 -6.69
CA VAL A 64 7.13 -1.59 -7.69
C VAL A 64 6.13 -2.69 -8.12
N GLY A 65 4.84 -2.40 -8.01
CA GLY A 65 3.75 -3.36 -8.18
C GLY A 65 3.18 -3.90 -6.87
N ASP A 66 3.80 -3.62 -5.72
CA ASP A 66 3.15 -3.88 -4.43
C ASP A 66 1.87 -3.03 -4.29
N TYR A 67 0.92 -3.53 -3.51
CA TYR A 67 -0.34 -2.83 -3.27
C TYR A 67 -0.80 -3.00 -1.83
N PHE A 68 -1.50 -1.99 -1.33
CA PHE A 68 -1.96 -1.97 0.06
C PHE A 68 -3.26 -1.19 0.22
N TRP A 69 -3.92 -1.43 1.36
CA TRP A 69 -4.90 -0.49 1.88
C TRP A 69 -4.90 -0.44 3.41
N ALA A 70 -5.64 0.51 3.95
CA ALA A 70 -5.56 0.89 5.34
C ALA A 70 -6.93 1.34 5.89
N GLY A 71 -7.26 0.91 7.11
CA GLY A 71 -8.48 1.33 7.80
C GLY A 71 -8.26 2.50 8.78
N ALA A 72 -9.33 3.22 9.09
CA ALA A 72 -9.24 4.40 9.96
C ALA A 72 -8.70 4.10 11.38
N TYR A 73 -9.02 2.92 11.91
CA TYR A 73 -8.67 2.46 13.27
C TYR A 73 -7.32 1.74 13.37
N GLY A 74 -6.53 1.73 12.30
CA GLY A 74 -5.15 1.22 12.33
C GLY A 74 -4.92 -0.05 11.53
N THR A 75 -5.97 -0.74 11.07
CA THR A 75 -5.80 -1.90 10.19
C THR A 75 -5.00 -1.55 8.94
N TYR A 76 -4.20 -2.50 8.48
CA TYR A 76 -3.31 -2.32 7.33
C TYR A 76 -2.97 -3.69 6.76
N PHE A 77 -2.98 -3.80 5.44
CA PHE A 77 -2.43 -4.99 4.78
C PHE A 77 -1.66 -4.55 3.55
N TRP A 78 -0.72 -5.37 3.12
CA TRP A 78 -0.10 -5.22 1.82
C TRP A 78 0.21 -6.58 1.22
N VAL A 79 0.38 -6.57 -0.10
CA VAL A 79 0.83 -7.72 -0.87
C VAL A 79 1.99 -7.24 -1.74
N ASP A 80 3.10 -7.98 -1.70
CA ASP A 80 4.23 -7.81 -2.60
C ASP A 80 4.45 -9.13 -3.36
N PRO A 81 3.91 -9.26 -4.58
CA PRO A 81 4.06 -10.46 -5.38
C PRO A 81 5.51 -10.78 -5.76
N LYS A 82 6.41 -9.79 -5.79
CA LYS A 82 7.82 -10.02 -6.15
C LYS A 82 8.61 -10.67 -5.02
N GLU A 83 8.21 -10.41 -3.78
CA GLU A 83 8.77 -11.02 -2.57
C GLU A 83 7.94 -12.23 -2.10
N GLU A 84 6.96 -12.68 -2.89
CA GLU A 84 6.01 -13.75 -2.53
C GLU A 84 5.36 -13.55 -1.14
N LEU A 85 5.09 -12.28 -0.80
CA LEU A 85 4.73 -11.86 0.55
C LEU A 85 3.35 -11.21 0.60
N TYR A 86 2.59 -11.51 1.65
CA TYR A 86 1.52 -10.64 2.12
C TYR A 86 1.55 -10.55 3.64
N ALA A 87 1.01 -9.47 4.18
CA ALA A 87 0.90 -9.28 5.62
C ALA A 87 -0.37 -8.51 5.97
N VAL A 88 -0.90 -8.79 7.17
CA VAL A 88 -2.12 -8.18 7.70
C VAL A 88 -1.85 -7.74 9.14
N LEU A 89 -2.11 -6.46 9.42
CA LEU A 89 -2.11 -5.85 10.74
C LEU A 89 -3.54 -5.54 11.15
N MET A 90 -3.96 -6.12 12.27
CA MET A 90 -5.27 -5.91 12.88
C MET A 90 -5.16 -5.05 14.14
N LEU A 91 -4.81 -3.78 13.96
CA LEU A 91 -4.70 -2.79 15.04
C LEU A 91 -6.06 -2.14 15.35
N GLN A 92 -6.28 -1.78 16.62
CA GLN A 92 -7.40 -0.97 17.12
C GLN A 92 -6.89 0.27 17.87
N GLY A 93 -6.19 1.14 17.13
CA GLY A 93 -5.44 2.27 17.67
C GLY A 93 -5.34 3.38 16.62
N PRO A 94 -6.35 4.26 16.50
CA PRO A 94 -6.39 5.29 15.46
C PRO A 94 -5.24 6.31 15.58
N SER A 95 -4.79 6.62 16.80
CA SER A 95 -3.74 7.63 17.04
C SER A 95 -2.35 7.17 16.59
N ASP A 96 -2.02 5.89 16.78
CA ASP A 96 -0.67 5.36 16.53
C ASP A 96 -0.54 4.65 15.18
N ARG A 97 -1.58 4.72 14.35
CA ARG A 97 -1.71 3.91 13.14
C ARG A 97 -0.53 4.02 12.18
N LEU A 98 0.02 5.21 11.96
CA LEU A 98 1.12 5.38 11.01
C LEU A 98 2.42 4.77 11.53
N GLN A 99 2.73 4.97 12.81
CA GLN A 99 3.91 4.42 13.46
C GLN A 99 3.92 2.89 13.35
N TYR A 100 2.83 2.23 13.72
CA TYR A 100 2.76 0.77 13.67
C TYR A 100 2.79 0.21 12.24
N ARG A 101 2.18 0.90 11.27
CA ARG A 101 2.25 0.50 9.84
C ARG A 101 3.66 0.53 9.31
N TYR A 102 4.41 1.59 9.61
CA TYR A 102 5.80 1.72 9.17
C TYR A 102 6.69 0.69 9.85
N ALA A 103 6.58 0.58 11.18
CA ALA A 103 7.38 -0.35 11.96
C ALA A 103 7.16 -1.79 11.51
N LEU A 104 5.90 -2.23 11.39
CA LEU A 104 5.60 -3.60 10.95
C LEU A 104 6.21 -3.86 9.57
N ARG A 105 5.99 -2.95 8.61
CA ARG A 105 6.48 -3.15 7.25
C ARG A 105 8.00 -3.18 7.18
N GLN A 106 8.70 -2.28 7.90
CA GLN A 106 10.16 -2.30 7.96
C GLN A 106 10.68 -3.60 8.56
N LEU A 107 10.10 -4.04 9.69
CA LEU A 107 10.51 -5.27 10.37
C LEU A 107 10.23 -6.51 9.53
N THR A 108 9.12 -6.56 8.78
CA THR A 108 8.84 -7.69 7.88
C THR A 108 9.89 -7.82 6.78
N TYR A 109 10.24 -6.73 6.10
CA TYR A 109 11.25 -6.79 5.03
C TYR A 109 12.67 -7.03 5.58
N GLN A 110 12.97 -6.56 6.79
CA GLN A 110 14.22 -6.90 7.48
C GLN A 110 14.32 -8.40 7.82
N ALA A 111 13.21 -9.12 7.88
CA ALA A 111 13.19 -10.55 8.19
C ALA A 111 13.30 -11.44 6.94
N LEU A 112 13.29 -10.88 5.72
CA LEU A 112 13.44 -11.64 4.46
C LEU A 112 14.91 -11.99 4.14
N VAL A 113 15.85 -11.68 5.05
CA VAL A 113 17.30 -11.89 4.88
C VAL A 113 17.67 -13.36 4.86
#